data_AF-G2Z0Y9-F1
#
_entry.id   AF-G2Z0Y9-F1
#
_cell.length_a   1.000
_cell.length_b   1.000
_cell.length_c   1.000
_cell.angle_alpha   90.00
_cell.angle_beta   90.00
_cell.angle_gamma   90.00
#
_symmetry.space_group_name_H-M   'P 1'
#
loop_
_entity.id
_entity.type
_entity.pdbx_description
1 polymer ?
#
loop_
_entity_poly.entity_id
_entity_poly.type
_entity_poly.pdbx_seq_one_letter_code
_entity_poly.pdbx_strand_id
1 'polypeptide(L)'
;MNKYVGAQEMNINLSLINIDENKLTDFINNIRLSEKSLRNNQIKNFNSNLTMNKVSNTHKYIANLLILICLLIASFSNLYAFWVMMITMGIGGFIGKWFRGTNNNSNLRKYAVRIVYIGFTNMVLYLLIIKCYDYTTNNIGTKLTNEIENYKTKNGNYPHEINTLNKKLNLNLFEKYIVDKIDYKKTDKEYILELMFLNQNLKEFDKEHKEWD
;
A
#
# COMPACT_ATOMS: atom_id res chain seq x y z
N MET A 1 7.40 17.51 51.43
CA MET A 1 7.92 16.47 50.50
C MET A 1 7.66 16.80 49.02
N ASN A 2 6.48 17.30 48.63
CA ASN A 2 6.18 17.74 47.25
C ASN A 2 6.90 19.00 46.75
N LYS A 3 7.81 19.60 47.53
CA LYS A 3 8.58 20.80 47.14
C LYS A 3 10.07 20.52 46.89
N TYR A 4 10.53 19.30 47.18
CA TYR A 4 11.94 18.86 46.99
C TYR A 4 12.12 17.87 45.84
N VAL A 5 11.01 17.35 45.31
CA VAL A 5 11.02 16.67 44.02
C VAL A 5 10.51 17.70 43.04
N GLY A 6 11.41 18.32 42.30
CA GLY A 6 11.09 19.21 41.18
C GLY A 6 10.39 18.45 40.07
N ALA A 7 9.19 17.95 40.33
CA ALA A 7 8.22 17.53 39.34
C ALA A 7 7.62 18.80 38.71
N GLN A 8 8.49 19.66 38.17
CA GLN A 8 8.10 20.64 37.17
C GLN A 8 7.71 19.83 35.93
N GLU A 9 6.39 19.72 35.72
CA GLU A 9 5.74 19.59 34.41
C GLU A 9 6.52 18.82 33.34
N MET A 10 6.98 17.62 33.68
CA MET A 10 7.54 16.74 32.70
C MET A 10 6.34 15.99 32.08
N ASN A 11 5.71 16.64 31.10
CA ASN A 11 4.78 16.00 30.16
C ASN A 11 5.60 15.06 29.26
N ILE A 12 6.25 14.06 29.87
CA ILE A 12 7.05 13.08 29.17
C ILE A 12 6.05 12.14 28.52
N ASN A 13 5.76 12.40 27.26
CA ASN A 13 5.10 11.42 26.43
C ASN A 13 6.00 10.17 26.45
N LEU A 14 5.57 9.11 27.14
CA LEU A 14 6.33 7.87 27.33
C LEU A 14 6.85 7.28 26.01
N SER A 15 6.20 7.62 24.89
CA SER A 15 6.64 7.29 23.52
C SER A 15 7.97 7.91 23.08
N LEU A 16 8.49 8.91 23.82
CA LEU A 16 9.78 9.57 23.56
C LEU A 16 10.94 8.94 24.33
N ILE A 17 10.65 8.10 25.33
CA ILE A 17 11.67 7.38 26.10
C ILE A 17 11.98 6.08 25.34
N ASN A 18 13.03 6.11 24.52
CA ASN A 18 13.54 4.91 23.86
C ASN A 18 14.43 4.12 24.83
N ILE A 19 13.82 3.24 25.62
CA ILE A 19 14.55 2.31 26.49
C ILE A 19 15.10 1.19 25.62
N ASP A 20 16.38 0.85 25.80
CA ASP A 20 17.00 -0.32 25.18
C ASP A 20 16.22 -1.58 25.58
N GLU A 21 15.53 -2.18 24.61
CA GLU A 21 14.62 -3.31 24.79
C GLU A 21 15.35 -4.53 25.38
N ASN A 22 16.62 -4.72 25.04
CA ASN A 22 17.42 -5.83 25.56
C ASN A 22 17.76 -5.59 27.04
N LYS A 23 18.22 -4.37 27.39
CA LYS A 23 18.48 -4.00 28.79
C LYS A 23 17.22 -4.05 29.66
N LEU A 24 16.07 -3.66 29.11
CA LEU A 24 14.79 -3.73 29.81
C LEU A 24 14.38 -5.18 30.04
N THR A 25 14.55 -6.04 29.03
CA THR A 25 14.27 -7.48 29.14
C THR A 25 15.16 -8.14 30.18
N ASP A 26 16.47 -7.85 30.16
CA ASP A 26 17.43 -8.36 31.14
C ASP A 26 17.11 -7.87 32.56
N PHE A 27 16.71 -6.60 32.69
CA PHE A 27 16.28 -6.03 33.96
C PHE A 27 15.02 -6.70 34.51
N ILE A 28 13.99 -6.91 33.68
CA ILE A 28 12.76 -7.60 34.08
C ILE A 28 13.08 -9.04 34.52
N ASN A 29 13.95 -9.74 33.79
CA ASN A 29 14.38 -11.09 34.14
C ASN A 29 15.15 -11.11 35.47
N ASN A 30 16.03 -10.14 35.70
CA ASN A 30 16.79 -10.02 36.95
C ASN A 30 15.89 -9.69 38.15
N ILE A 31 14.90 -8.81 37.98
CA ILE A 31 13.91 -8.54 39.04
C ILE A 31 13.08 -9.78 39.35
N ARG A 32 12.63 -10.49 38.32
CA ARG A 32 11.81 -11.69 38.47
C ARG A 32 12.50 -12.77 39.31
N LEU A 33 13.81 -12.94 39.14
CA LEU A 33 14.62 -13.94 39.84
C LEU A 33 15.17 -13.46 41.19
N SER A 34 15.07 -12.16 41.50
CA SER A 34 15.64 -11.58 42.73
C SER A 34 14.68 -11.63 43.94
N GLU A 35 15.28 -11.67 45.14
CA GLU A 35 14.57 -11.57 46.41
C GLU A 35 13.94 -10.19 46.64
N LYS A 36 12.84 -10.14 47.41
CA LYS A 36 12.03 -8.93 47.62
C LYS A 36 12.83 -7.72 48.15
N SER A 37 13.87 -7.97 48.95
CA SER A 37 14.78 -6.96 49.50
C SER A 37 15.69 -6.32 48.43
N LEU A 38 16.14 -7.11 47.45
CA LEU A 38 17.05 -6.69 46.39
C LEU A 38 16.34 -5.97 45.24
N ARG A 39 15.06 -6.30 44.99
CA ARG A 39 14.24 -5.68 43.93
C ARG A 39 14.21 -4.16 44.04
N ASN A 40 14.02 -3.61 45.25
CA ASN A 40 13.93 -2.17 45.44
C ASN A 40 15.24 -1.44 45.10
N ASN A 41 16.40 -2.05 45.38
CA ASN A 41 17.69 -1.48 45.01
C ASN A 41 17.93 -1.58 43.50
N GLN A 42 17.55 -2.70 42.89
CA GLN A 42 17.66 -2.86 41.43
C GLN A 42 16.78 -1.86 40.68
N ILE A 43 15.54 -1.62 41.15
CA ILE A 43 14.63 -0.62 40.58
C ILE A 43 15.22 0.78 40.68
N LYS A 44 15.75 1.16 41.85
CA LYS A 44 16.35 2.49 42.04
C LYS A 44 17.61 2.71 41.22
N ASN A 45 18.37 1.66 40.96
CA ASN A 45 19.63 1.73 40.24
C ASN A 45 19.50 1.45 38.75
N PHE A 46 18.28 1.18 38.24
CA PHE A 46 18.06 0.99 36.82
C PHE A 46 18.28 2.31 36.07
N ASN A 47 19.46 2.43 35.48
CA ASN A 47 19.79 3.54 34.62
C ASN A 47 19.84 3.03 33.17
N SER A 48 18.93 3.53 32.35
CA SER A 48 18.98 3.31 30.90
C SER A 48 19.48 4.58 30.25
N ASN A 49 20.40 4.45 29.29
CA ASN A 49 20.81 5.60 28.49
C ASN A 49 19.58 6.07 27.71
N LEU A 50 18.96 7.14 28.20
CA LEU A 50 17.84 7.80 27.55
C LEU A 50 18.39 8.54 26.32
N THR A 51 18.57 7.83 25.23
CA THR A 51 18.90 8.46 23.96
C THR A 51 17.60 9.05 23.40
N MET A 52 17.48 10.37 23.40
CA MET A 52 16.47 11.04 22.58
C MET A 52 16.76 10.70 21.11
N ASN A 53 15.86 9.94 20.49
CA ASN A 53 15.91 9.71 19.04
C ASN A 53 15.78 11.06 18.34
N LYS A 54 16.88 11.58 17.79
CA LYS A 54 16.87 12.82 16.98
C LYS A 54 16.05 12.69 15.70
N VAL A 55 15.79 11.47 15.24
CA VAL A 55 14.92 11.22 14.09
C VAL A 55 13.47 11.24 14.58
N SER A 56 12.73 12.31 14.25
CA SER A 56 11.31 12.37 14.59
C SER A 56 10.58 11.17 13.97
N ASN A 57 9.63 10.58 14.71
CA ASN A 57 8.84 9.45 14.22
C ASN A 57 8.20 9.74 12.85
N THR A 58 7.90 11.01 12.57
CA THR A 58 7.42 11.51 11.27
C THR A 58 8.32 11.10 10.09
N HIS A 59 9.65 11.18 10.22
CA HIS A 59 10.57 10.79 9.14
C HIS A 59 10.48 9.29 8.81
N LYS A 60 10.25 8.44 9.84
CA LYS A 60 10.08 6.99 9.64
C LYS A 60 8.78 6.68 8.89
N TYR A 61 7.70 7.41 9.20
CA TYR A 61 6.42 7.27 8.48
C TYR A 61 6.55 7.72 7.02
N ILE A 62 7.20 8.86 6.76
CA ILE A 62 7.43 9.35 5.40
C ILE A 62 8.29 8.35 4.61
N ALA A 63 9.37 7.84 5.19
CA ALA A 63 10.21 6.84 4.54
C ALA A 63 9.43 5.56 4.18
N ASN A 64 8.62 5.03 5.11
CA ASN A 64 7.80 3.85 4.85
C ASN A 64 6.74 4.11 3.76
N LEU A 65 6.16 5.31 3.73
CA LEU A 65 5.20 5.72 2.70
C LEU A 65 5.86 5.81 1.32
N LEU A 66 7.05 6.39 1.22
CA LEU A 66 7.83 6.43 -0.03
C LEU A 66 8.20 5.03 -0.52
N ILE A 67 8.63 4.14 0.39
CA ILE A 67 8.92 2.74 0.07
C ILE A 67 7.65 2.07 -0.49
N LEU A 68 6.51 2.26 0.15
CA LEU A 68 5.24 1.68 -0.31
C LEU A 68 4.85 2.18 -1.70
N ILE A 69 5.00 3.48 -1.99
CA ILE A 69 4.76 4.04 -3.32
C ILE A 69 5.70 3.43 -4.36
N CYS A 70 6.99 3.30 -4.05
CA CYS A 70 7.97 2.71 -4.96
C CYS A 70 7.65 1.24 -5.27
N LEU A 71 7.26 0.46 -4.25
CA LEU A 71 6.83 -0.93 -4.43
C LEU A 71 5.55 -1.03 -5.26
N LEU A 72 4.62 -0.10 -5.07
CA LEU A 72 3.38 -0.07 -5.84
C LEU A 72 3.65 0.23 -7.32
N ILE A 73 4.47 1.24 -7.62
CA ILE A 73 4.89 1.55 -8.99
C ILE A 73 5.62 0.35 -9.61
N ALA A 74 6.52 -0.29 -8.87
CA ALA A 74 7.20 -1.49 -9.32
C ALA A 74 6.22 -2.66 -9.57
N SER A 75 5.12 -2.75 -8.82
CA SER A 75 4.10 -3.78 -9.02
C SER A 75 3.36 -3.60 -10.34
N PHE A 76 3.10 -2.35 -10.73
CA PHE A 76 2.42 -2.02 -11.99
C PHE A 76 3.35 -2.04 -13.20
N SER A 77 4.66 -1.93 -13.01
CA SER A 77 5.59 -1.91 -14.15
C SER A 77 5.74 -3.27 -14.83
N ASN A 78 5.67 -4.36 -14.08
CA ASN A 78 5.79 -5.71 -14.61
C ASN A 78 5.17 -6.76 -13.67
N LEU A 79 4.41 -7.70 -14.21
CA LEU A 79 3.87 -8.85 -13.50
C LEU A 79 4.97 -9.65 -12.74
N TYR A 80 6.16 -9.77 -13.33
CA TYR A 80 7.30 -10.42 -12.67
C TYR A 80 7.74 -9.68 -11.39
N ALA A 81 7.73 -8.34 -11.39
CA ALA A 81 8.11 -7.55 -10.23
C ALA A 81 7.09 -7.72 -9.09
N PHE A 82 5.79 -7.77 -9.41
CA PHE A 82 4.75 -8.13 -8.45
C PHE A 82 5.01 -9.50 -7.80
N TRP A 83 5.31 -10.53 -8.60
CA TRP A 83 5.61 -11.87 -8.08
C TRP A 83 6.87 -11.91 -7.19
N VAL A 84 7.92 -11.19 -7.55
CA VAL A 84 9.13 -11.07 -6.71
C VAL A 84 8.80 -10.51 -5.33
N MET A 85 7.93 -9.51 -5.25
CA MET A 85 7.47 -8.96 -3.96
C MET A 85 6.64 -9.97 -3.16
N MET A 86 5.76 -10.72 -3.82
CA MET A 86 4.97 -11.77 -3.18
C MET A 86 5.85 -12.89 -2.60
N ILE A 87 6.89 -13.31 -3.33
CA ILE A 87 7.87 -14.30 -2.86
C ILE A 87 8.67 -13.75 -1.68
N THR A 88 9.15 -12.50 -1.77
CA THR A 88 9.91 -11.84 -0.70
C THR A 88 9.10 -11.72 0.58
N MET A 89 7.81 -11.39 0.45
CA MET A 89 6.84 -11.41 1.56
C MET A 89 6.70 -12.81 2.16
N GLY A 90 6.57 -13.85 1.32
CA GLY A 90 6.48 -15.24 1.75
C GLY A 90 7.71 -15.71 2.54
N ILE A 91 8.91 -15.37 2.06
CA ILE A 91 10.18 -15.64 2.77
C ILE A 91 10.19 -14.93 4.13
N GLY A 92 9.78 -13.65 4.18
CA GLY A 92 9.65 -12.91 5.44
C GLY A 92 8.69 -13.57 6.42
N GLY A 93 7.56 -14.12 5.94
CA GLY A 93 6.60 -14.85 6.76
C GLY A 93 7.18 -16.14 7.34
N PHE A 94 7.92 -16.89 6.53
CA PHE A 94 8.60 -18.11 6.97
C PHE A 94 9.65 -17.80 8.06
N ILE A 95 10.50 -16.80 7.84
CA ILE A 95 11.48 -16.33 8.82
C ILE A 95 10.78 -15.88 10.10
N GLY A 96 9.73 -15.05 10.00
CA GLY A 96 8.99 -14.58 11.16
C GLY A 96 8.40 -15.71 12.01
N LYS A 97 7.90 -16.78 11.36
CA LYS A 97 7.40 -17.98 12.04
C LYS A 97 8.52 -18.77 12.70
N TRP A 98 9.65 -18.96 12.03
CA TRP A 98 10.79 -19.71 12.56
C TRP A 98 11.34 -19.11 13.85
N PHE A 99 11.44 -17.78 13.92
CA PHE A 99 11.92 -17.06 15.11
C PHE A 99 10.82 -16.81 16.17
N ARG A 100 9.58 -17.29 15.97
CA ARG A 100 8.50 -17.13 16.96
C ARG A 100 8.66 -18.04 18.17
N GLY A 101 9.29 -19.21 18.00
CA GLY A 101 9.57 -20.18 19.07
C GLY A 101 10.87 -19.94 19.83
N THR A 102 11.70 -18.98 19.39
CA THR A 102 12.97 -18.64 20.03
C THR A 102 12.81 -17.39 20.89
N ASN A 103 13.37 -17.37 22.11
CA ASN A 103 13.38 -16.19 22.98
C ASN A 103 14.34 -15.07 22.48
N ASN A 104 14.82 -15.21 21.25
CA ASN A 104 15.84 -14.36 20.67
C ASN A 104 15.15 -13.25 19.85
N ASN A 105 15.14 -12.03 20.38
CA ASN A 105 14.62 -10.84 19.72
C ASN A 105 15.58 -10.38 18.61
N SER A 106 15.84 -11.25 17.64
CA SER A 106 16.82 -11.00 16.59
C SER A 106 16.34 -9.86 15.68
N ASN A 107 17.26 -8.98 15.29
CA ASN A 107 16.97 -7.94 14.29
C ASN A 107 16.38 -8.53 13.01
N LEU A 108 16.80 -9.75 12.65
CA LEU A 108 16.31 -10.49 11.49
C LEU A 108 14.79 -10.77 11.57
N ARG A 109 14.26 -11.19 12.72
CA ARG A 109 12.80 -11.35 12.93
C ARG A 109 12.07 -10.01 12.78
N LYS A 110 12.61 -8.94 13.36
CA LYS A 110 11.98 -7.60 13.29
C LYS A 110 11.86 -7.12 11.83
N TYR A 111 12.90 -7.28 11.02
CA TYR A 111 12.86 -6.92 9.60
C TYR A 111 11.96 -7.85 8.79
N ALA A 112 12.00 -9.16 9.04
CA ALA A 112 11.13 -10.12 8.36
C ALA A 112 9.64 -9.81 8.56
N VAL A 113 9.24 -9.50 9.79
CA VAL A 113 7.86 -9.08 10.11
C VAL A 113 7.48 -7.79 9.39
N ARG A 114 8.38 -6.80 9.31
CA ARG A 114 8.14 -5.55 8.57
C ARG A 114 7.96 -5.80 7.07
N ILE A 115 8.77 -6.66 6.46
CA ILE A 115 8.64 -7.04 5.05
C ILE A 115 7.27 -7.66 4.79
N VAL A 116 6.78 -8.51 5.70
CA VAL A 116 5.44 -9.11 5.59
C VAL A 116 4.35 -8.04 5.59
N TYR A 117 4.38 -7.11 6.56
CA TYR A 117 3.38 -6.05 6.63
C TYR A 117 3.39 -5.14 5.40
N ILE A 118 4.57 -4.68 4.97
CA ILE A 118 4.70 -3.81 3.80
C ILE A 118 4.26 -4.54 2.53
N GLY A 119 4.70 -5.79 2.34
CA GLY A 119 4.31 -6.61 1.19
C GLY A 119 2.80 -6.87 1.13
N PHE A 120 2.18 -7.17 2.28
CA PHE A 120 0.74 -7.38 2.37
C PHE A 120 -0.04 -6.11 2.07
N THR A 121 0.36 -4.96 2.65
CA THR A 121 -0.27 -3.68 2.34
C THR A 121 -0.14 -3.34 0.86
N ASN A 122 1.02 -3.57 0.26
CA ASN A 122 1.23 -3.36 -1.17
C ASN A 122 0.33 -4.25 -2.03
N MET A 123 0.21 -5.54 -1.70
CA MET A 123 -0.68 -6.48 -2.39
C MET A 123 -2.14 -6.01 -2.34
N VAL A 124 -2.63 -5.61 -1.16
CA VAL A 124 -4.01 -5.12 -1.00
C VAL A 124 -4.25 -3.87 -1.83
N LEU A 125 -3.33 -2.89 -1.79
CA LEU A 125 -3.44 -1.67 -2.57
C LEU A 125 -3.41 -1.95 -4.08
N TYR A 126 -2.52 -2.82 -4.53
CA TYR A 126 -2.41 -3.23 -5.94
C TYR A 126 -3.73 -3.83 -6.45
N LEU A 127 -4.31 -4.79 -5.70
CA LEU A 127 -5.58 -5.42 -6.06
C LEU A 127 -6.76 -4.44 -6.04
N LEU A 128 -6.81 -3.53 -5.06
CA LEU A 128 -7.84 -2.50 -4.99
C LEU A 128 -7.79 -1.56 -6.19
N ILE A 129 -6.59 -1.09 -6.56
CA ILE A 129 -6.41 -0.20 -7.70
C ILE A 129 -6.84 -0.89 -9.00
N ILE A 130 -6.44 -2.15 -9.22
CA ILE A 130 -6.89 -2.92 -10.40
C ILE A 130 -8.41 -3.02 -10.42
N LYS A 131 -9.05 -3.44 -9.32
CA LYS A 131 -10.52 -3.54 -9.28
C LYS A 131 -11.23 -2.21 -9.53
N CYS A 132 -10.73 -1.12 -8.95
CA CYS A 132 -11.29 0.21 -9.17
C CYS A 132 -11.08 0.68 -10.61
N TYR A 133 -9.92 0.37 -11.20
CA TYR A 133 -9.62 0.67 -12.59
C TYR A 133 -10.55 -0.11 -13.52
N ASP A 134 -10.64 -1.44 -13.38
CA ASP A 134 -11.51 -2.31 -14.17
C ASP A 134 -12.98 -1.87 -14.11
N TYR A 135 -13.48 -1.57 -12.91
CA TYR A 135 -14.85 -1.06 -12.74
C TYR A 135 -15.07 0.25 -13.50
N THR A 136 -14.10 1.16 -13.41
CA THR A 136 -14.16 2.48 -14.05
C THR A 136 -14.07 2.36 -15.57
N THR A 137 -13.14 1.54 -16.08
CA THR A 137 -12.98 1.28 -17.52
C THR A 137 -14.20 0.57 -18.11
N ASN A 138 -14.81 -0.39 -17.40
CA ASN A 138 -16.05 -1.07 -17.85
C ASN A 138 -17.21 -0.07 -17.98
N ASN A 139 -17.37 0.80 -16.98
CA ASN A 139 -18.40 1.85 -17.00
C ASN A 139 -18.18 2.83 -18.17
N ILE A 140 -16.93 3.25 -18.40
CA ILE A 140 -16.55 4.09 -19.54
C ILE A 140 -16.86 3.40 -20.87
N GLY A 141 -16.41 2.15 -21.05
CA GLY A 141 -16.64 1.37 -22.27
C GLY A 141 -18.13 1.20 -22.57
N THR A 142 -18.94 0.94 -21.54
CA THR A 142 -20.40 0.85 -21.67
C THR A 142 -21.01 2.18 -22.11
N LYS A 143 -20.62 3.30 -21.48
CA LYS A 143 -21.12 4.63 -21.84
C LYS A 143 -20.73 5.01 -23.27
N LEU A 144 -19.49 4.73 -23.68
CA LEU A 144 -19.00 4.97 -25.03
C LEU A 144 -19.75 4.14 -26.07
N THR A 145 -19.88 2.85 -25.84
CA THR A 145 -20.63 1.91 -26.70
C THR A 145 -22.06 2.42 -26.92
N ASN A 146 -22.77 2.80 -25.85
CA ASN A 146 -24.12 3.34 -25.95
C ASN A 146 -24.18 4.63 -26.80
N GLU A 147 -23.23 5.55 -26.64
CA GLU A 147 -23.18 6.77 -27.45
C GLU A 147 -22.82 6.50 -28.91
N ILE A 148 -21.94 5.53 -29.19
CA ILE A 148 -21.58 5.12 -30.55
C ILE A 148 -22.79 4.51 -31.26
N GLU A 149 -23.55 3.64 -30.61
CA GLU A 149 -24.76 3.03 -31.17
C GLU A 149 -25.89 4.05 -31.35
N ASN A 150 -26.05 4.97 -30.39
CA ASN A 150 -26.99 6.08 -30.52
C ASN A 150 -26.63 7.00 -31.69
N TYR A 151 -25.34 7.25 -31.92
CA TYR A 151 -24.86 8.03 -33.05
C TYR A 151 -25.17 7.32 -34.37
N LYS A 152 -24.86 6.01 -34.49
CA LYS A 152 -25.17 5.22 -35.68
C LYS A 152 -26.66 5.21 -35.98
N THR A 153 -27.51 5.04 -34.96
CA THR A 153 -28.97 5.03 -35.13
C THR A 153 -29.50 6.36 -35.66
N LYS A 154 -28.90 7.50 -35.26
CA LYS A 154 -29.33 8.83 -35.70
C LYS A 154 -28.74 9.24 -37.05
N ASN A 155 -27.50 8.83 -37.34
CA ASN A 155 -26.72 9.36 -38.46
C ASN A 155 -26.46 8.31 -39.56
N GLY A 156 -26.90 7.06 -39.37
CA GLY A 156 -26.74 5.95 -40.32
C GLY A 156 -25.36 5.28 -40.30
N ASN A 157 -24.32 5.95 -39.80
CA ASN A 157 -22.94 5.49 -39.80
C ASN A 157 -22.25 5.68 -38.43
N TYR A 158 -21.20 4.91 -38.17
CA TYR A 158 -20.36 5.09 -36.98
C TYR A 158 -19.55 6.41 -37.02
N PRO A 159 -19.33 7.05 -35.85
CA PRO A 159 -18.57 8.31 -35.76
C PRO A 159 -17.13 8.10 -36.24
N HIS A 160 -16.54 9.13 -36.85
CA HIS A 160 -15.15 9.01 -37.36
C HIS A 160 -14.11 8.99 -36.24
N GLU A 161 -14.37 9.74 -35.17
CA GLU A 161 -13.49 9.84 -34.01
C GLU A 161 -14.30 9.80 -32.71
N ILE A 162 -13.79 9.07 -31.72
CA ILE A 162 -14.44 8.94 -30.40
C ILE A 162 -14.43 10.26 -29.60
N ASN A 163 -13.44 11.12 -29.85
CA ASN A 163 -13.33 12.45 -29.24
C ASN A 163 -14.54 13.35 -29.52
N THR A 164 -15.26 13.11 -30.62
CA THR A 164 -16.51 13.82 -30.92
C THR A 164 -17.64 13.47 -29.95
N LEU A 165 -17.58 12.30 -29.30
CA LEU A 165 -18.55 11.81 -28.32
C LEU A 165 -18.16 12.20 -26.88
N ASN A 166 -16.86 12.40 -26.60
CA ASN A 166 -16.35 12.74 -25.26
C ASN A 166 -17.04 13.96 -24.63
N LYS A 167 -17.41 14.94 -25.44
CA LYS A 167 -18.08 16.16 -24.95
C LYS A 167 -19.46 15.89 -24.35
N LYS A 168 -20.13 14.80 -24.74
CA LYS A 168 -21.47 14.43 -24.24
C LYS A 168 -21.44 13.58 -22.98
N LEU A 169 -20.32 12.91 -22.70
CA LEU A 169 -20.22 11.90 -21.66
C LEU A 169 -20.01 12.45 -20.23
N ASN A 170 -19.89 13.77 -20.07
CA ASN A 170 -19.68 14.48 -18.81
C ASN A 170 -18.67 13.79 -17.87
N LEU A 171 -17.52 13.41 -18.42
CA LEU A 171 -16.51 12.61 -17.75
C LEU A 171 -15.66 13.46 -16.80
N ASN A 172 -15.25 12.87 -15.68
CA ASN A 172 -14.28 13.50 -14.77
C ASN A 172 -12.85 13.45 -15.34
N LEU A 173 -11.87 14.06 -14.65
CA LEU A 173 -10.48 14.12 -15.15
C LEU A 173 -9.83 12.74 -15.36
N PHE A 174 -10.06 11.79 -14.45
CA PHE A 174 -9.51 10.44 -14.57
C PHE A 174 -10.18 9.65 -15.68
N GLU A 175 -11.50 9.75 -15.79
CA GLU A 175 -12.27 9.11 -16.85
C GLU A 175 -11.87 9.66 -18.23
N LYS A 176 -11.66 10.98 -18.36
CA LYS A 176 -11.14 11.59 -19.58
C LYS A 176 -9.77 11.06 -19.95
N TYR A 177 -8.85 10.99 -18.98
CA TYR A 177 -7.52 10.43 -19.21
C TYR A 177 -7.57 8.99 -19.73
N ILE A 178 -8.47 8.16 -19.18
CA ILE A 178 -8.68 6.79 -19.66
C ILE A 178 -9.22 6.79 -21.08
N VAL A 179 -10.24 7.61 -21.37
CA VAL A 179 -10.87 7.63 -22.70
C VAL A 179 -9.90 8.09 -23.78
N ASP A 180 -9.04 9.05 -23.48
CA ASP A 180 -7.99 9.52 -24.39
C ASP A 180 -6.94 8.42 -24.71
N LYS A 181 -6.92 7.32 -23.94
CA LYS A 181 -6.07 6.14 -24.17
C LYS A 181 -6.78 4.99 -24.89
N ILE A 182 -8.10 5.07 -25.10
CA ILE A 182 -8.84 4.06 -25.84
C ILE A 182 -8.58 4.26 -27.33
N ASP A 183 -8.06 3.22 -27.97
CA ASP A 183 -7.92 3.17 -29.41
C ASP A 183 -9.26 2.78 -30.03
N TYR A 184 -9.72 3.60 -30.98
CA TYR A 184 -11.01 3.43 -31.65
C TYR A 184 -10.76 3.13 -33.12
N LYS A 185 -11.15 1.92 -33.52
CA LYS A 185 -11.07 1.48 -34.92
C LYS A 185 -12.48 1.27 -35.43
N LYS A 186 -12.75 1.73 -36.66
CA LYS A 186 -14.07 1.55 -37.28
C LYS A 186 -13.95 1.03 -38.70
N THR A 187 -14.96 0.25 -39.09
CA THR A 187 -15.29 -0.08 -40.47
C THR A 187 -16.72 0.41 -40.75
N ASP A 188 -17.23 0.15 -41.95
CA ASP A 188 -18.62 0.49 -42.28
C ASP A 188 -19.64 -0.36 -41.52
N LYS A 189 -19.23 -1.56 -41.06
CA LYS A 189 -20.12 -2.54 -40.42
C LYS A 189 -19.93 -2.63 -38.92
N GLU A 190 -18.72 -2.39 -38.44
CA GLU A 190 -18.31 -2.66 -37.05
C GLU A 190 -17.36 -1.58 -36.52
N TYR A 191 -17.20 -1.55 -35.19
CA TYR A 191 -16.14 -0.79 -34.51
C TYR A 191 -15.54 -1.63 -33.40
N ILE A 192 -14.31 -1.30 -33.04
CA ILE A 192 -13.51 -1.96 -32.01
C ILE A 192 -13.02 -0.87 -31.06
N LEU A 193 -13.07 -1.17 -29.76
CA LEU A 193 -12.48 -0.36 -28.71
C LEU A 193 -11.37 -1.18 -28.06
N GLU A 194 -10.14 -0.69 -28.12
CA GLU A 194 -8.99 -1.33 -27.51
C GLU A 194 -8.40 -0.43 -26.42
N LEU A 195 -7.98 -1.02 -25.30
CA LEU A 195 -7.33 -0.28 -24.22
C LEU A 195 -6.16 -1.09 -23.66
N MET A 196 -5.01 -0.44 -23.51
CA MET A 196 -3.90 -0.99 -22.75
C MET A 196 -4.15 -0.80 -21.25
N PHE A 197 -4.31 -1.91 -20.52
CA PHE A 197 -4.60 -1.88 -19.08
C PHE A 197 -3.36 -1.60 -18.23
N LEU A 198 -3.57 -1.34 -16.94
CA LEU A 198 -2.49 -1.06 -15.97
C LEU A 198 -1.45 -2.19 -15.87
N ASN A 199 -1.83 -3.42 -16.21
CA ASN A 199 -0.95 -4.59 -16.25
C ASN A 199 -0.25 -4.81 -17.60
N GLN A 200 -0.36 -3.83 -18.53
CA GLN A 200 0.19 -3.88 -19.89
C GLN A 200 -0.42 -4.95 -20.81
N ASN A 201 -1.61 -5.45 -20.47
CA ASN A 201 -2.37 -6.27 -21.39
C ASN A 201 -3.24 -5.36 -22.27
N LEU A 202 -3.18 -5.55 -23.58
CA LEU A 202 -4.13 -4.96 -24.51
C LEU A 202 -5.43 -5.75 -24.41
N LYS A 203 -6.55 -5.06 -24.25
CA LYS A 203 -7.87 -5.65 -24.15
C LYS A 203 -8.84 -5.02 -25.12
N GLU A 204 -9.78 -5.80 -25.63
CA GLU A 204 -10.89 -5.33 -26.45
C GLU A 204 -12.16 -5.23 -25.59
N PHE A 205 -12.99 -4.21 -25.83
CA PHE A 205 -14.25 -4.08 -25.12
C PHE A 205 -15.32 -5.01 -25.71
N ASP A 206 -15.74 -6.02 -24.95
CA ASP A 206 -16.89 -6.84 -25.25
C ASP A 206 -18.18 -6.06 -24.98
N LYS A 207 -18.94 -5.82 -26.05
CA LYS A 207 -20.19 -5.04 -26.03
C LYS A 207 -21.35 -5.83 -25.42
N GLU A 208 -21.33 -7.16 -25.53
CA GLU A 208 -22.37 -8.06 -25.03
C GLU A 208 -22.23 -8.22 -23.52
N HIS A 209 -21.01 -8.50 -23.05
CA HIS A 209 -20.70 -8.71 -21.63
C HIS A 209 -20.39 -7.42 -20.87
N LYS A 210 -20.16 -6.30 -21.58
CA LYS A 210 -19.85 -4.96 -21.04
C LYS A 210 -18.57 -4.94 -20.19
N GLU A 211 -17.57 -5.68 -20.63
CA GLU A 211 -16.28 -5.80 -19.97
C GLU A 211 -15.13 -5.80 -20.97
N TRP A 212 -13.91 -5.61 -20.48
CA TRP A 212 -12.70 -5.65 -21.30
C TRP A 212 -12.05 -7.03 -21.21
N ASP A 213 -11.91 -7.71 -22.36
CA ASP A 213 -11.28 -9.02 -22.50
C ASP A 213 -9.87 -8.93 -23.10
#